data_AF-A0A9P8JT56-F1
#
_entry.id   AF-A0A9P8JT56-F1
#
_cell.length_a   1.000
_cell.length_b   1.000
_cell.length_c   1.000
_cell.angle_alpha   90.00
_cell.angle_beta   90.00
_cell.angle_gamma   90.00
#
_symmetry.space_group_name_H-M   'P 1'
#
loop_
_entity.id
_entity.type
_entity.pdbx_description
1 polymer ?
#
loop_
_entity_poly.entity_id
_entity_poly.type
_entity_poly.pdbx_seq_one_letter_code
_entity_poly.pdbx_strand_id
1 'polypeptide(L)'
;MLPNLLSLLALLFGIAIAQCPDYLDYSMVKHYPYSGGVRNISYQRPDPSCRTFNLSVLEDQVILDVMHAIPDLDLFRLFLNAYPNTLDTAIRWKGYAADSADEELTFVVTGDIDAMWLRDSSNQMQSYLPLLTANSSVDSLASLFRGVINLQARYLLTSPYCNAFQPPVESGIAPATNPSASQDVVFPTYDNASVFECKYELDSLAAFLQISSDYYNATGDVAFFAKHHWIEAINHVYQIFESLQSASTYEADGRVQKSNYTFTRVSDRATETLANDGLGNPYSGGTGLLRSAFRPSDDATIYQYLIPANMMLAHYLEATAPIMLALNNSASTVTSVQMTQL
;
A
#
# COMPACT_ATOMS: atom_id res chain seq x y z
N MET A 1 -22.25 31.02 66.45
CA MET A 1 -20.82 30.80 66.12
C MET A 1 -20.57 29.31 66.13
N LEU A 2 -20.60 28.67 64.96
CA LEU A 2 -20.06 27.33 64.72
C LEU A 2 -19.32 27.41 63.37
N PRO A 3 -18.06 26.96 63.29
CA PRO A 3 -17.25 27.13 62.09
C PRO A 3 -17.49 26.00 61.08
N ASN A 4 -17.22 26.35 59.82
CA ASN A 4 -17.36 25.59 58.59
C ASN A 4 -16.76 24.17 58.64
N LEU A 5 -17.58 23.19 58.26
CA LEU A 5 -17.14 21.88 57.75
C LEU A 5 -17.12 21.98 56.21
N LEU A 6 -16.02 22.47 55.65
CA LEU A 6 -15.77 22.43 54.20
C LEU A 6 -15.06 21.11 53.89
N SER A 7 -15.88 20.14 53.48
CA SER A 7 -15.46 18.84 52.99
C SER A 7 -14.64 18.99 51.71
N LEU A 8 -13.43 18.43 51.74
CA LEU A 8 -12.61 18.12 50.57
C LEU A 8 -13.44 17.21 49.63
N LEU A 9 -13.92 17.75 48.51
CA LEU A 9 -14.32 16.93 47.36
C LEU A 9 -13.21 17.05 46.31
N ALA A 10 -12.24 16.14 46.38
CA ALA A 10 -11.30 15.92 45.30
C ALA A 10 -12.07 15.32 44.11
N LEU A 11 -12.25 16.10 43.05
CA LEU A 11 -12.69 15.62 41.74
C LEU A 11 -11.58 14.75 41.15
N LEU A 12 -11.62 13.45 41.42
CA LEU A 12 -10.96 12.43 40.63
C LEU A 12 -11.73 12.29 39.31
N PHE A 13 -11.43 13.15 38.34
CA PHE A 13 -11.69 12.82 36.94
C PHE A 13 -10.72 11.70 36.56
N GLY A 14 -11.15 10.45 36.75
CA GLY A 14 -10.51 9.32 36.12
C GLY A 14 -10.57 9.52 34.61
N ILE A 15 -9.40 9.64 33.98
CA ILE A 15 -9.29 9.55 32.52
C ILE A 15 -9.70 8.12 32.18
N ALA A 16 -10.95 7.94 31.75
CA ALA A 16 -11.37 6.70 31.13
C ALA A 16 -10.54 6.59 29.84
N ILE A 17 -9.51 5.74 29.86
CA ILE A 17 -8.80 5.36 28.65
C ILE A 17 -9.85 4.69 27.76
N ALA A 18 -10.12 5.28 26.60
CA ALA A 18 -11.03 4.68 25.63
C ALA A 18 -10.49 3.28 25.30
N GLN A 19 -11.30 2.24 25.58
CA GLN A 19 -10.99 0.89 25.14
C GLN A 19 -11.35 0.81 23.67
N CYS A 20 -10.34 0.83 22.80
CA CYS A 20 -10.51 0.65 21.38
C CYS A 20 -10.51 -0.85 21.05
N PRO A 21 -11.66 -1.44 20.72
CA PRO A 21 -11.70 -2.85 20.33
C PRO A 21 -10.96 -3.05 19.01
N ASP A 22 -10.49 -4.27 18.78
CA ASP A 22 -10.00 -4.67 17.47
C ASP A 22 -11.11 -4.50 16.42
N TYR A 23 -10.76 -3.96 15.24
CA TYR A 23 -11.77 -3.62 14.24
C TYR A 23 -12.42 -4.87 13.62
N LEU A 24 -11.73 -6.00 13.55
CA LEU A 24 -12.32 -7.24 13.04
C LEU A 24 -13.44 -7.71 13.95
N ASP A 25 -13.19 -7.73 15.25
CA ASP A 25 -14.21 -8.07 16.24
C ASP A 25 -15.35 -7.04 16.23
N TYR A 26 -15.01 -5.75 16.12
CA TYR A 26 -15.99 -4.67 16.06
C TYR A 26 -16.92 -4.81 14.85
N SER A 27 -16.37 -5.07 13.66
CA SER A 27 -17.11 -5.10 12.40
C SER A 27 -18.08 -6.30 12.29
N MET A 28 -17.87 -7.36 13.07
CA MET A 28 -18.71 -8.57 13.08
C MET A 28 -20.06 -8.39 13.77
N VAL A 29 -20.28 -7.30 14.50
CA VAL A 29 -21.55 -7.05 15.21
C VAL A 29 -22.23 -5.78 14.69
N LYS A 30 -23.53 -5.67 14.97
CA LYS A 30 -24.33 -4.49 14.58
C LYS A 30 -24.25 -3.41 15.66
N HIS A 31 -24.01 -2.19 15.24
CA HIS A 31 -23.95 -0.99 16.09
C HIS A 31 -25.00 0.03 15.68
N TYR A 32 -25.55 0.68 16.71
CA TYR A 32 -26.37 1.86 16.54
C TYR A 32 -25.48 3.10 16.32
N PRO A 33 -26.00 4.17 15.67
CA PRO A 33 -27.32 4.26 15.07
C PRO A 33 -27.41 3.58 13.69
N TYR A 34 -28.49 2.85 13.43
CA TYR A 34 -28.79 2.36 12.09
C TYR A 34 -29.13 3.51 11.12
N SER A 35 -29.04 3.25 9.82
CA SER A 35 -29.31 4.25 8.76
C SER A 35 -30.74 4.80 8.75
N GLY A 36 -31.73 4.03 9.22
CA GLY A 36 -33.15 4.38 9.08
C GLY A 36 -33.72 4.18 7.67
N GLY A 37 -32.92 3.64 6.74
CA GLY A 37 -33.37 3.25 5.40
C GLY A 37 -34.08 1.88 5.39
N VAL A 38 -34.47 1.41 4.20
CA VAL A 38 -35.20 0.14 4.01
C VAL A 38 -34.38 -1.07 4.49
N ARG A 39 -33.06 -1.04 4.28
CA ARG A 39 -32.10 -2.06 4.71
C ARG A 39 -31.60 -1.83 6.13
N ASN A 40 -31.81 -0.62 6.68
CA ASN A 40 -31.47 -0.23 8.04
C ASN A 40 -30.03 -0.60 8.42
N ILE A 41 -29.07 -0.23 7.57
CA ILE A 41 -27.65 -0.61 7.65
C ILE A 41 -27.02 -0.09 8.96
N SER A 42 -26.21 -0.95 9.58
CA SER A 42 -25.46 -0.66 10.82
C SER A 42 -24.45 0.46 10.65
N TYR A 43 -24.20 1.24 11.70
CA TYR A 43 -22.96 2.02 11.79
C TYR A 43 -21.78 1.07 11.96
N GLN A 44 -20.67 1.30 11.25
CA GLN A 44 -19.49 0.45 11.33
C GLN A 44 -18.16 1.23 11.39
N ARG A 45 -18.18 2.55 11.61
CA ARG A 45 -16.93 3.28 11.89
C ARG A 45 -16.56 3.08 13.37
N PRO A 46 -15.27 2.99 13.72
CA PRO A 46 -14.82 3.05 15.11
C PRO A 46 -15.28 4.35 15.79
N ASP A 47 -15.31 4.32 17.13
CA ASP A 47 -15.41 5.55 17.93
C ASP A 47 -14.34 6.55 17.47
N PRO A 48 -14.65 7.87 17.40
CA PRO A 48 -13.67 8.87 16.96
C PRO A 48 -12.31 8.81 17.67
N SER A 49 -12.28 8.43 18.95
CA SER A 49 -11.03 8.28 19.71
C SER A 49 -10.20 7.05 19.34
N CYS A 50 -10.78 6.12 18.58
CA CYS A 50 -10.17 4.87 18.14
C CYS A 50 -9.82 4.86 16.64
N ARG A 51 -10.09 5.95 15.91
CA ARG A 51 -9.74 6.07 14.50
C ARG A 51 -8.23 6.30 14.37
N THR A 52 -7.59 5.56 13.47
CA THR A 52 -6.12 5.58 13.33
C THR A 52 -5.59 6.88 12.70
N PHE A 53 -6.42 7.57 11.92
CA PHE A 53 -6.08 8.86 11.34
C PHE A 53 -7.34 9.72 11.16
N ASN A 54 -7.27 11.00 11.53
CA ASN A 54 -8.38 11.93 11.39
C ASN A 54 -8.06 12.97 10.30
N LEU A 55 -8.96 13.06 9.30
CA LEU A 55 -8.86 14.03 8.22
C LEU A 55 -10.02 15.04 8.33
N SER A 56 -9.74 16.25 8.79
CA SER A 56 -10.79 17.25 9.07
C SER A 56 -11.66 17.57 7.85
N VAL A 57 -11.08 17.72 6.65
CA VAL A 57 -11.88 17.99 5.43
C VAL A 57 -12.90 16.88 5.13
N LEU A 58 -12.59 15.64 5.48
CA LEU A 58 -13.52 14.53 5.33
C LEU A 58 -14.68 14.65 6.31
N GLU A 59 -14.39 14.86 7.60
CA GLU A 59 -15.40 14.94 8.65
C GLU A 59 -16.28 16.19 8.53
N ASP A 60 -15.67 17.34 8.23
CA ASP A 60 -16.32 18.64 8.30
C ASP A 60 -17.05 19.03 7.01
N GLN A 61 -16.63 18.49 5.85
CA GLN A 61 -17.14 18.91 4.55
C GLN A 61 -17.63 17.74 3.69
N VAL A 62 -16.77 16.77 3.39
CA VAL A 62 -17.09 15.70 2.42
C VAL A 62 -18.30 14.87 2.85
N ILE A 63 -18.37 14.50 4.13
CA ILE A 63 -19.51 13.74 4.65
C ILE A 63 -20.82 14.50 4.47
N LEU A 64 -20.84 15.81 4.73
CA LEU A 64 -22.04 16.64 4.56
C LEU A 64 -22.42 16.79 3.08
N ASP A 65 -21.45 17.01 2.20
CA ASP A 65 -21.71 17.13 0.76
C ASP A 65 -22.28 15.83 0.18
N VAL A 66 -21.72 14.69 0.57
CA VAL A 66 -22.21 13.38 0.12
C VAL A 66 -23.59 13.08 0.72
N MET A 67 -23.84 13.47 1.98
CA MET A 67 -25.17 13.36 2.58
C MET A 67 -26.22 14.16 1.79
N HIS A 68 -25.87 15.36 1.30
CA HIS A 68 -26.78 16.16 0.47
C HIS A 68 -26.95 15.58 -0.94
N ALA A 69 -25.91 14.94 -1.50
CA ALA A 69 -25.96 14.35 -2.83
C ALA A 69 -26.65 12.98 -2.88
N ILE A 70 -26.62 12.21 -1.78
CA ILE A 70 -27.16 10.86 -1.67
C ILE A 70 -28.35 10.85 -0.70
N PRO A 71 -29.59 11.03 -1.19
CA PRO A 71 -30.77 11.02 -0.33
C PRO A 71 -31.14 9.62 0.19
N ASP A 72 -30.60 8.55 -0.41
CA ASP A 72 -30.79 7.18 0.08
C ASP A 72 -29.95 6.96 1.35
N LEU A 73 -30.63 6.76 2.48
CA LEU A 73 -30.01 6.65 3.80
C LEU A 73 -29.12 5.41 3.94
N ASP A 74 -29.45 4.31 3.26
CA ASP A 74 -28.65 3.08 3.30
C ASP A 74 -27.38 3.24 2.48
N LEU A 75 -27.48 3.83 1.28
CA LEU A 75 -26.34 4.13 0.44
C LEU A 75 -25.40 5.15 1.11
N PHE A 76 -25.94 6.20 1.73
CA PHE A 76 -25.15 7.13 2.52
C PHE A 76 -24.47 6.44 3.71
N ARG A 77 -25.16 5.52 4.39
CA ARG A 77 -24.53 4.72 5.45
C ARG A 77 -23.39 3.85 4.94
N LEU A 78 -23.52 3.24 3.76
CA LEU A 78 -22.43 2.49 3.13
C LEU A 78 -21.24 3.39 2.82
N PHE A 79 -21.47 4.59 2.27
CA PHE A 79 -20.41 5.57 2.07
C PHE A 79 -19.70 5.91 3.39
N LEU A 80 -20.46 6.22 4.44
CA LEU A 80 -19.91 6.53 5.76
C LEU A 80 -19.07 5.39 6.33
N ASN A 81 -19.48 4.14 6.14
CA ASN A 81 -18.74 3.00 6.67
C ASN A 81 -17.51 2.65 5.84
N ALA A 82 -17.56 2.80 4.51
CA ALA A 82 -16.55 2.30 3.60
C ALA A 82 -15.50 3.36 3.21
N TYR A 83 -15.92 4.58 2.87
CA TYR A 83 -15.00 5.59 2.35
C TYR A 83 -13.87 5.96 3.34
N PRO A 84 -14.13 6.24 4.63
CA PRO A 84 -13.07 6.55 5.58
C PRO A 84 -12.37 5.31 6.18
N ASN A 85 -12.72 4.08 5.77
CA ASN A 85 -12.30 2.88 6.48
C ASN A 85 -10.77 2.71 6.56
N THR A 86 -10.04 3.04 5.50
CA THR A 86 -8.56 3.04 5.54
C THR A 86 -8.04 4.01 6.60
N LEU A 87 -8.53 5.26 6.62
CA LEU A 87 -8.08 6.25 7.61
C LEU A 87 -8.47 5.85 9.03
N ASP A 88 -9.66 5.29 9.19
CA ASP A 88 -10.19 4.89 10.49
C ASP A 88 -9.47 3.67 11.08
N THR A 89 -8.99 2.74 10.25
CA THR A 89 -8.59 1.40 10.73
C THR A 89 -7.27 0.87 10.19
N ALA A 90 -6.84 1.32 9.01
CA ALA A 90 -5.74 0.69 8.28
C ALA A 90 -4.42 1.49 8.33
N ILE A 91 -4.44 2.75 8.79
CA ILE A 91 -3.20 3.53 9.04
C ILE A 91 -2.58 3.01 10.34
N ARG A 92 -2.01 1.82 10.27
CA ARG A 92 -1.61 1.06 11.45
C ARG A 92 -0.45 1.71 12.20
N TRP A 93 0.44 2.37 11.47
CA TRP A 93 1.48 3.19 12.06
C TRP A 93 1.89 4.34 11.14
N LYS A 94 2.23 5.48 11.77
CA LYS A 94 2.82 6.64 11.12
C LYS A 94 3.93 7.19 12.00
N GLY A 95 5.05 7.53 11.40
CA GLY A 95 6.18 8.10 12.10
C GLY A 95 7.27 8.53 11.15
N TYR A 96 8.51 8.43 11.62
CA TYR A 96 9.70 8.78 10.87
C TYR A 96 10.68 7.63 10.88
N ALA A 97 11.57 7.60 9.91
CA ALA A 97 12.73 6.74 9.92
C ALA A 97 13.58 6.93 11.18
N ALA A 98 14.20 5.86 11.67
CA ALA A 98 15.08 5.94 12.84
C ALA A 98 16.34 6.77 12.57
N ASP A 99 16.81 6.78 11.32
CA ASP A 99 18.04 7.41 10.86
C ASP A 99 17.81 8.73 10.11
N SER A 100 16.57 9.11 9.83
CA SER A 100 16.19 10.39 9.21
C SER A 100 14.95 10.99 9.87
N ALA A 101 15.13 12.13 10.53
CA ALA A 101 14.07 12.82 11.27
C ALA A 101 13.01 13.49 10.37
N ASP A 102 13.24 13.56 9.06
CA ASP A 102 12.32 14.16 8.09
C ASP A 102 11.78 13.16 7.04
N GLU A 103 12.26 11.91 7.06
CA GLU A 103 11.68 10.83 6.24
C GLU A 103 10.42 10.29 6.91
N GLU A 104 9.28 10.85 6.53
CA GLU A 104 7.97 10.33 6.94
C GLU A 104 7.80 8.89 6.45
N LEU A 105 7.20 8.05 7.30
CA LEU A 105 6.83 6.67 7.00
C LEU A 105 5.38 6.43 7.40
N THR A 106 4.63 5.72 6.58
CA THR A 106 3.24 5.36 6.85
C THR A 106 3.01 3.91 6.45
N PHE A 107 2.72 3.07 7.45
CA PHE A 107 2.43 1.66 7.26
C PHE A 107 0.92 1.46 7.18
N VAL A 108 0.45 1.07 6.00
CA VAL A 108 -0.96 0.87 5.70
C VAL A 108 -1.22 -0.62 5.53
N VAL A 109 -2.04 -1.17 6.42
CA VAL A 109 -2.38 -2.60 6.38
C VAL A 109 -3.54 -2.87 5.43
N THR A 110 -3.63 -4.10 4.90
CA THR A 110 -4.76 -4.52 4.07
C THR A 110 -6.08 -4.56 4.84
N GLY A 111 -5.99 -4.75 6.16
CA GLY A 111 -7.11 -4.68 7.10
C GLY A 111 -6.94 -5.67 8.25
N ASP A 112 -7.10 -6.95 7.96
CA ASP A 112 -7.18 -8.03 8.96
C ASP A 112 -5.82 -8.62 9.39
N ILE A 113 -4.74 -8.21 8.74
CA ILE A 113 -3.38 -8.68 9.01
C ILE A 113 -2.45 -7.47 9.05
N ASP A 114 -1.52 -7.45 10.01
CA ASP A 114 -0.47 -6.43 10.13
C ASP A 114 0.62 -6.59 9.05
N ALA A 115 0.22 -6.50 7.78
CA ALA A 115 1.06 -6.60 6.60
C ALA A 115 0.59 -5.59 5.53
N MET A 116 1.55 -5.05 4.78
CA MET A 116 1.31 -4.02 3.77
C MET A 116 1.61 -4.57 2.38
N TRP A 117 0.58 -4.69 1.56
CA TRP A 117 0.74 -4.91 0.12
C TRP A 117 1.01 -3.58 -0.58
N LEU A 118 1.95 -3.58 -1.52
CA LEU A 118 2.25 -2.39 -2.33
C LEU A 118 1.00 -1.96 -3.12
N ARG A 119 0.31 -2.92 -3.74
CA ARG A 119 -0.95 -2.71 -4.46
C ARG A 119 -2.03 -2.11 -3.56
N ASP A 120 -2.32 -2.75 -2.43
CA ASP A 120 -3.46 -2.40 -1.59
C ASP A 120 -3.25 -1.04 -0.95
N SER A 121 -2.07 -0.79 -0.37
CA SER A 121 -1.75 0.50 0.24
C SER A 121 -1.84 1.66 -0.76
N SER A 122 -1.38 1.48 -2.00
CA SER A 122 -1.53 2.51 -3.05
C SER A 122 -2.99 2.76 -3.43
N ASN A 123 -3.80 1.72 -3.61
CA ASN A 123 -5.22 1.86 -3.98
C ASN A 123 -6.09 2.39 -2.83
N GLN A 124 -5.78 2.00 -1.59
CA GLN A 124 -6.38 2.54 -0.38
C GLN A 124 -6.13 4.05 -0.28
N MET A 125 -4.92 4.52 -0.61
CA MET A 125 -4.61 5.95 -0.66
C MET A 125 -5.26 6.66 -1.84
N GLN A 126 -5.29 6.04 -3.02
CA GLN A 126 -5.89 6.61 -4.23
C GLN A 126 -7.36 7.00 -4.04
N SER A 127 -8.10 6.28 -3.19
CA SER A 127 -9.49 6.63 -2.85
C SER A 127 -9.65 8.04 -2.28
N TYR A 128 -8.58 8.60 -1.68
CA TYR A 128 -8.55 9.95 -1.12
C TYR A 128 -7.87 10.98 -2.03
N LEU A 129 -7.42 10.59 -3.23
CA LEU A 129 -6.79 11.50 -4.19
C LEU A 129 -7.62 12.77 -4.47
N PRO A 130 -8.97 12.74 -4.59
CA PRO A 130 -9.76 13.96 -4.77
C PRO A 130 -9.64 14.97 -3.62
N LEU A 131 -9.19 14.55 -2.45
CA LEU A 131 -9.00 15.37 -1.25
C LEU A 131 -7.53 15.76 -1.03
N LEU A 132 -6.61 15.19 -1.81
CA LEU A 132 -5.18 15.43 -1.67
C LEU A 132 -4.83 16.82 -2.22
N THR A 133 -4.22 17.62 -1.37
CA THR A 133 -3.65 18.93 -1.73
C THR A 133 -2.25 19.07 -1.17
N ALA A 134 -1.45 19.96 -1.75
CA ALA A 134 -0.14 20.29 -1.22
C ALA A 134 -0.25 20.77 0.23
N ASN A 135 0.36 20.02 1.17
CA ASN A 135 0.31 20.34 2.58
C ASN A 135 1.55 19.78 3.30
N SER A 136 2.23 20.64 4.06
CA SER A 136 3.44 20.29 4.81
C SER A 136 3.16 19.83 6.25
N SER A 137 1.92 19.91 6.72
CA SER A 137 1.54 19.42 8.04
C SER A 137 1.74 17.91 8.13
N VAL A 138 2.27 17.46 9.27
CA VAL A 138 2.46 16.05 9.58
C VAL A 138 1.13 15.31 9.74
N ASP A 139 0.04 16.01 10.04
CA ASP A 139 -1.30 15.42 10.17
C ASP A 139 -2.13 15.58 8.88
N SER A 140 -1.48 15.89 7.76
CA SER A 140 -2.17 16.03 6.47
C SER A 140 -2.22 14.73 5.69
N LEU A 141 -3.19 14.63 4.78
CA LEU A 141 -3.25 13.55 3.80
C LEU A 141 -1.97 13.47 2.96
N ALA A 142 -1.36 14.61 2.64
CA ALA A 142 -0.08 14.65 1.92
C ALA A 142 1.06 13.98 2.71
N SER A 143 1.07 14.09 4.05
CA SER A 143 2.04 13.37 4.91
C SER A 143 1.85 11.85 4.84
N LEU A 144 0.60 11.36 4.75
CA LEU A 144 0.34 9.93 4.55
C LEU A 144 0.87 9.45 3.19
N PHE A 145 0.59 10.18 2.11
CA PHE A 145 1.10 9.83 0.78
C PHE A 145 2.64 9.79 0.74
N ARG A 146 3.31 10.82 1.26
CA ARG A 146 4.78 10.83 1.36
C ARG A 146 5.30 9.65 2.19
N GLY A 147 4.64 9.38 3.32
CA GLY A 147 4.98 8.26 4.19
C GLY A 147 4.84 6.89 3.53
N VAL A 148 3.77 6.67 2.75
CA VAL A 148 3.59 5.43 1.99
C VAL A 148 4.64 5.32 0.89
N ILE A 149 4.88 6.39 0.12
CA ILE A 149 5.87 6.38 -0.97
C ILE A 149 7.28 6.05 -0.43
N ASN A 150 7.72 6.71 0.65
CA ASN A 150 9.02 6.43 1.25
C ASN A 150 9.14 4.99 1.74
N LEU A 151 8.10 4.49 2.43
CA LEU A 151 8.12 3.14 2.95
C LEU A 151 8.11 2.07 1.84
N GLN A 152 7.28 2.25 0.81
CA GLN A 152 7.30 1.39 -0.39
C GLN A 152 8.66 1.45 -1.11
N ALA A 153 9.32 2.61 -1.19
CA ALA A 153 10.64 2.72 -1.79
C ALA A 153 11.69 1.87 -1.04
N ARG A 154 11.67 1.89 0.30
CA ARG A 154 12.56 1.07 1.15
C ARG A 154 12.34 -0.43 0.91
N TYR A 155 11.08 -0.84 0.82
CA TYR A 155 10.71 -2.22 0.51
C TYR A 155 11.21 -2.68 -0.86
N LEU A 156 11.04 -1.85 -1.88
CA LEU A 156 11.49 -2.15 -3.23
C LEU A 156 13.01 -2.20 -3.35
N LEU A 157 13.76 -1.40 -2.59
CA LEU A 157 15.22 -1.47 -2.59
C LEU A 157 15.77 -2.77 -1.99
N THR A 158 14.99 -3.44 -1.13
CA THR A 158 15.45 -4.65 -0.44
C THR A 158 14.91 -5.93 -1.07
N SER A 159 13.61 -5.95 -1.40
CA SER A 159 12.93 -7.15 -1.89
C SER A 159 11.93 -6.80 -3.00
N PRO A 160 12.40 -6.36 -4.18
CA PRO A 160 11.55 -5.80 -5.24
C PRO A 160 10.62 -6.81 -5.92
N TYR A 161 10.87 -8.12 -5.73
CA TYR A 161 10.01 -9.17 -6.25
C TYR A 161 8.89 -9.57 -5.28
N CYS A 162 8.81 -8.96 -4.10
CA CYS A 162 7.82 -9.31 -3.10
C CYS A 162 6.62 -8.34 -3.13
N ASN A 163 5.42 -8.89 -2.95
CA ASN A 163 4.16 -8.15 -2.98
C ASN A 163 3.80 -7.54 -1.61
N ALA A 164 4.20 -8.20 -0.51
CA ALA A 164 3.73 -7.87 0.83
C ALA A 164 4.85 -7.76 1.88
N PHE A 165 4.76 -6.75 2.74
CA PHE A 165 5.82 -6.38 3.67
C PHE A 165 5.35 -6.31 5.12
N GLN A 166 6.29 -6.57 6.03
CA GLN A 166 6.11 -6.48 7.47
C GLN A 166 6.13 -5.01 7.93
N PRO A 167 5.63 -4.70 9.14
CA PRO A 167 5.74 -3.36 9.71
C PRO A 167 7.20 -2.88 9.74
N PRO A 168 7.46 -1.58 9.51
CA PRO A 168 8.80 -1.03 9.66
C PRO A 168 9.27 -1.20 11.11
N VAL A 169 10.55 -1.45 11.32
CA VAL A 169 11.12 -1.72 12.66
C VAL A 169 10.86 -0.56 13.64
N GLU A 170 10.78 0.67 13.12
CA GLU A 170 10.47 1.90 13.86
C GLU A 170 9.07 1.90 14.47
N SER A 171 8.15 1.09 13.93
CA SER A 171 6.79 1.00 14.45
C SER A 171 6.69 0.28 15.78
N GLY A 172 7.66 -0.58 16.11
CA GLY A 172 7.59 -1.48 17.25
C GLY A 172 6.48 -2.54 17.16
N ILE A 173 5.78 -2.63 16.02
CA ILE A 173 4.78 -3.66 15.75
C ILE A 173 5.52 -4.94 15.40
N ALA A 174 5.13 -6.05 16.03
CA ALA A 174 5.74 -7.34 15.74
C ALA A 174 5.38 -7.80 14.31
N PRO A 175 6.33 -8.44 13.58
CA PRO A 175 6.02 -9.05 12.30
C PRO A 175 4.84 -10.02 12.38
N ALA A 176 3.91 -9.90 11.44
CA ALA A 176 2.78 -10.80 11.32
C ALA A 176 3.26 -12.19 10.85
N THR A 177 2.65 -13.25 11.37
CA THR A 177 2.95 -14.61 10.94
C THR A 177 2.19 -14.98 9.68
N ASN A 178 2.90 -15.51 8.67
CA ASN A 178 2.32 -16.12 7.48
C ASN A 178 2.67 -17.62 7.44
N PRO A 179 1.80 -18.51 7.98
CA PRO A 179 2.07 -19.95 7.99
C PRO A 179 2.25 -20.53 6.58
N SER A 180 1.52 -19.99 5.59
CA SER A 180 1.58 -20.44 4.20
C SER A 180 2.94 -20.16 3.56
N ALA A 181 3.57 -19.03 3.91
CA ALA A 181 4.89 -18.65 3.39
C ALA A 181 6.07 -19.33 4.11
N SER A 182 5.83 -20.04 5.21
CA SER A 182 6.89 -20.64 6.03
C SER A 182 7.73 -21.70 5.30
N GLN A 183 7.21 -22.24 4.19
CA GLN A 183 7.87 -23.25 3.35
C GLN A 183 8.15 -22.74 1.94
N ASP A 184 8.05 -21.42 1.72
CA ASP A 184 8.35 -20.83 0.42
C ASP A 184 9.83 -20.97 0.11
N VAL A 185 10.13 -21.39 -1.11
CA VAL A 185 11.48 -21.36 -1.67
C VAL A 185 11.48 -20.35 -2.79
N VAL A 186 12.12 -19.20 -2.53
CA VAL A 186 12.13 -18.05 -3.43
C VAL A 186 13.55 -17.66 -3.77
N PHE A 187 13.77 -17.31 -5.03
CA PHE A 187 14.97 -16.64 -5.49
C PHE A 187 14.55 -15.32 -6.14
N PRO A 188 15.21 -14.18 -5.84
CA PRO A 188 16.22 -14.01 -4.78
C PRO A 188 15.65 -14.30 -3.39
N THR A 189 16.50 -14.72 -2.45
CA THR A 189 16.08 -14.94 -1.06
C THR A 189 15.72 -13.62 -0.41
N TYR A 190 14.79 -13.64 0.54
CA TYR A 190 14.31 -12.48 1.28
C TYR A 190 14.32 -12.74 2.80
N ASP A 191 14.15 -11.69 3.60
CA ASP A 191 14.06 -11.78 5.05
C ASP A 191 12.60 -11.72 5.52
N ASN A 192 12.12 -12.76 6.20
CA ASN A 192 10.78 -12.84 6.77
C ASN A 192 10.51 -11.79 7.87
N ALA A 193 11.55 -11.17 8.43
CA ALA A 193 11.40 -10.05 9.35
C ALA A 193 10.92 -8.77 8.65
N SER A 194 11.15 -8.64 7.34
CA SER A 194 10.81 -7.46 6.54
C SER A 194 9.74 -7.75 5.49
N VAL A 195 9.61 -8.99 5.04
CA VAL A 195 8.67 -9.43 3.99
C VAL A 195 7.63 -10.37 4.60
N PHE A 196 6.35 -10.10 4.31
CA PHE A 196 5.24 -10.95 4.72
C PHE A 196 4.95 -12.05 3.69
N GLU A 197 5.03 -11.72 2.39
CA GLU A 197 4.89 -12.65 1.28
C GLU A 197 5.71 -12.16 0.08
N CYS A 198 6.33 -13.09 -0.66
CA CYS A 198 7.20 -12.76 -1.79
C CYS A 198 6.71 -13.32 -3.13
N LYS A 199 5.44 -13.06 -3.47
CA LYS A 199 4.89 -13.36 -4.79
C LYS A 199 5.18 -12.20 -5.76
N TYR A 200 5.86 -12.49 -6.86
CA TYR A 200 6.19 -11.46 -7.85
C TYR A 200 4.98 -11.10 -8.71
N GLU A 201 4.54 -9.86 -8.52
CA GLU A 201 3.37 -9.27 -9.15
C GLU A 201 3.77 -7.98 -9.84
N LEU A 202 3.61 -7.92 -11.16
CA LEU A 202 4.00 -6.75 -11.94
C LEU A 202 3.21 -5.50 -11.52
N ASP A 203 1.96 -5.68 -11.09
CA ASP A 203 1.13 -4.58 -10.60
C ASP A 203 1.61 -4.00 -9.26
N SER A 204 2.34 -4.75 -8.43
CA SER A 204 2.95 -4.21 -7.21
C SER A 204 3.97 -3.11 -7.52
N LEU A 205 4.74 -3.29 -8.60
CA LEU A 205 5.68 -2.28 -9.09
C LEU A 205 4.95 -1.11 -9.76
N ALA A 206 3.88 -1.38 -10.52
CA ALA A 206 3.05 -0.34 -11.11
C ALA A 206 2.31 0.50 -10.05
N ALA A 207 1.91 -0.10 -8.93
CA ALA A 207 1.25 0.57 -7.81
C ALA A 207 2.15 1.59 -7.10
N PHE A 208 3.46 1.35 -7.04
CA PHE A 208 4.45 2.32 -6.54
C PHE A 208 4.57 3.53 -7.46
N LEU A 209 4.57 3.30 -8.79
CA LEU A 209 4.57 4.37 -9.79
C LEU A 209 3.26 5.18 -9.73
N GLN A 210 2.12 4.49 -9.59
CA GLN A 210 0.79 5.08 -9.41
C GLN A 210 0.76 6.08 -8.27
N ILE A 211 1.05 5.64 -7.03
CA ILE A 211 0.97 6.54 -5.87
C ILE A 211 1.96 7.71 -5.98
N SER A 212 3.12 7.49 -6.60
CA SER A 212 4.10 8.55 -6.88
C SER A 212 3.52 9.59 -7.85
N SER A 213 2.90 9.15 -8.95
CA SER A 213 2.27 10.05 -9.94
C SER A 213 1.05 10.77 -9.37
N ASP A 214 0.23 10.07 -8.58
CA ASP A 214 -0.96 10.62 -7.91
C ASP A 214 -0.56 11.74 -6.96
N TYR A 215 0.46 11.52 -6.11
CA TYR A 215 0.99 12.55 -5.22
C TYR A 215 1.56 13.75 -5.97
N TYR A 216 2.39 13.49 -6.98
CA TYR A 216 3.03 14.55 -7.76
C TYR A 216 1.99 15.42 -8.48
N ASN A 217 1.03 14.81 -9.16
CA ASN A 217 0.02 15.53 -9.93
C ASN A 217 -0.91 16.37 -9.04
N ALA A 218 -1.24 15.88 -7.84
CA ALA A 218 -2.11 16.60 -6.90
C ALA A 218 -1.39 17.74 -6.15
N THR A 219 -0.08 17.60 -5.90
CA THR A 219 0.66 18.52 -5.00
C THR A 219 1.69 19.40 -5.69
N GLY A 220 2.26 18.94 -6.83
CA GLY A 220 3.40 19.58 -7.48
C GLY A 220 4.71 19.50 -6.70
N ASP A 221 4.78 18.71 -5.62
CA ASP A 221 5.95 18.62 -4.73
C ASP A 221 7.07 17.75 -5.34
N VAL A 222 7.77 18.29 -6.34
CA VAL A 222 8.95 17.64 -6.96
C VAL A 222 10.06 17.42 -5.92
N ALA A 223 10.24 18.38 -5.01
CA ALA A 223 11.37 18.39 -4.08
C ALA A 223 11.36 17.16 -3.16
N PHE A 224 10.18 16.67 -2.78
CA PHE A 224 10.03 15.42 -2.03
C PHE A 224 10.78 14.24 -2.66
N PHE A 225 10.63 14.03 -3.96
CA PHE A 225 11.20 12.87 -4.67
C PHE A 225 12.74 12.86 -4.71
N ALA A 226 13.38 14.01 -4.44
CA ALA A 226 14.84 14.13 -4.42
C ALA A 226 15.49 13.81 -3.06
N LYS A 227 14.71 13.69 -1.98
CA LYS A 227 15.24 13.74 -0.60
C LYS A 227 15.79 12.42 -0.09
N HIS A 228 15.08 11.33 -0.37
CA HIS A 228 15.34 10.02 0.21
C HIS A 228 15.52 8.99 -0.92
N HIS A 229 14.92 7.81 -0.76
CA HIS A 229 15.19 6.62 -1.56
C HIS A 229 14.42 6.53 -2.88
N TRP A 230 13.56 7.49 -3.22
CA TRP A 230 12.64 7.34 -4.36
C TRP A 230 13.37 7.17 -5.70
N ILE A 231 14.38 8.00 -6.00
CA ILE A 231 15.16 7.89 -7.24
C ILE A 231 15.88 6.53 -7.31
N GLU A 232 16.45 6.09 -6.19
CA GLU A 232 17.12 4.80 -6.10
C GLU A 232 16.15 3.65 -6.37
N ALA A 233 14.95 3.70 -5.78
CA ALA A 233 13.89 2.72 -5.99
C ALA A 233 13.43 2.70 -7.45
N ILE A 234 13.21 3.85 -8.09
CA ILE A 234 12.85 3.92 -9.51
C ILE A 234 13.92 3.27 -10.39
N ASN A 235 15.18 3.61 -10.16
CA ASN A 235 16.29 3.01 -10.91
C ASN A 235 16.36 1.49 -10.71
N HIS A 236 16.12 1.01 -9.49
CA HIS A 236 16.14 -0.41 -9.16
C HIS A 236 14.97 -1.17 -9.82
N VAL A 237 13.76 -0.63 -9.74
CA VAL A 237 12.56 -1.15 -10.41
C VAL A 237 12.77 -1.20 -11.93
N TYR A 238 13.36 -0.15 -12.50
CA TYR A 238 13.64 -0.08 -13.92
C TYR A 238 14.67 -1.13 -14.38
N GLN A 239 15.73 -1.38 -13.59
CA GLN A 239 16.68 -2.46 -13.86
C GLN A 239 16.00 -3.84 -13.91
N ILE A 240 14.98 -4.06 -13.08
CA ILE A 240 14.19 -5.30 -13.11
C ILE A 240 13.44 -5.41 -14.42
N PHE A 241 12.79 -4.34 -14.87
CA PHE A 241 12.08 -4.31 -16.15
C PHE A 241 13.00 -4.65 -17.33
N GLU A 242 14.17 -4.02 -17.41
CA GLU A 242 15.17 -4.32 -18.45
C GLU A 242 15.60 -5.79 -18.40
N SER A 243 15.81 -6.32 -17.19
CA SER A 243 16.21 -7.72 -17.01
C SER A 243 15.13 -8.72 -17.44
N LEU A 244 13.85 -8.36 -17.30
CA LEU A 244 12.72 -9.23 -17.62
C LEU A 244 12.31 -9.14 -19.09
N GLN A 245 12.52 -8.00 -19.75
CA GLN A 245 12.09 -7.77 -21.14
C GLN A 245 12.74 -8.74 -22.14
N SER A 246 14.01 -9.10 -21.91
CA SER A 246 14.78 -10.01 -22.75
C SER A 246 14.80 -11.46 -22.25
N ALA A 247 14.33 -11.71 -21.03
CA ALA A 247 14.36 -13.03 -20.42
C ALA A 247 13.41 -14.00 -21.12
N SER A 248 13.84 -15.25 -21.28
CA SER A 248 13.04 -16.37 -21.78
C SER A 248 13.18 -17.55 -20.83
N THR A 249 12.20 -18.46 -20.77
CA THR A 249 12.31 -19.69 -19.98
C THR A 249 13.36 -20.65 -20.55
N TYR A 250 13.42 -20.76 -21.87
CA TYR A 250 14.33 -21.65 -22.58
C TYR A 250 15.16 -20.89 -23.60
N GLU A 251 16.39 -21.36 -23.81
CA GLU A 251 17.22 -21.03 -24.96
C GLU A 251 16.66 -21.63 -26.25
N ALA A 252 17.19 -21.18 -27.40
CA ALA A 252 16.83 -21.75 -28.71
C ALA A 252 17.12 -23.26 -28.83
N ASP A 253 18.06 -23.80 -28.04
CA ASP A 253 18.40 -25.23 -27.99
C ASP A 253 17.58 -26.02 -26.95
N GLY A 254 16.63 -25.37 -26.27
CA GLY A 254 15.76 -25.98 -25.25
C GLY A 254 16.36 -26.03 -23.85
N ARG A 255 17.58 -25.53 -23.62
CA ARG A 255 18.17 -25.43 -22.28
C ARG A 255 17.40 -24.43 -21.41
N VAL A 256 17.10 -24.81 -20.17
CA VAL A 256 16.46 -23.92 -19.19
C VAL A 256 17.40 -22.76 -18.86
N GLN A 257 16.91 -21.54 -19.00
CA GLN A 257 17.62 -20.33 -18.60
C GLN A 257 17.53 -20.10 -17.09
N LYS A 258 18.57 -19.49 -16.53
CA LYS A 258 18.51 -19.02 -15.15
C LYS A 258 17.53 -17.84 -15.06
N SER A 259 16.46 -18.00 -14.29
CA SER A 259 15.50 -16.93 -14.03
C SER A 259 16.00 -15.98 -12.94
N ASN A 260 15.65 -14.70 -13.07
CA ASN A 260 15.89 -13.68 -12.05
C ASN A 260 14.91 -13.81 -10.87
N TYR A 261 13.80 -14.53 -11.05
CA TYR A 261 12.84 -14.84 -10.01
C TYR A 261 12.32 -16.28 -10.12
N THR A 262 12.30 -17.01 -9.01
CA THR A 262 11.64 -18.31 -8.90
C THR A 262 10.87 -18.40 -7.60
N PHE A 263 9.75 -19.11 -7.61
CA PHE A 263 8.93 -19.29 -6.41
C PHE A 263 8.31 -20.68 -6.39
N THR A 264 8.48 -21.40 -5.27
CA THR A 264 7.70 -22.61 -4.98
C THR A 264 7.16 -22.56 -3.56
N ARG A 265 6.02 -23.21 -3.35
CA ARG A 265 5.30 -23.29 -2.07
C ARG A 265 4.68 -24.67 -1.99
N VAL A 266 4.76 -25.30 -0.83
CA VAL A 266 4.03 -26.54 -0.57
C VAL A 266 2.57 -26.19 -0.28
N SER A 267 1.67 -26.51 -1.21
CA SER A 267 0.25 -26.19 -1.11
C SER A 267 -0.61 -27.24 -1.81
N ASP A 268 -1.84 -27.42 -1.34
CA ASP A 268 -2.89 -28.20 -2.02
C ASP A 268 -3.66 -27.36 -3.05
N ARG A 269 -3.36 -26.07 -3.16
CA ARG A 269 -3.91 -25.13 -4.15
C ARG A 269 -2.90 -24.89 -5.25
N ALA A 270 -3.24 -25.28 -6.48
CA ALA A 270 -2.35 -25.14 -7.63
C ALA A 270 -1.99 -23.69 -7.98
N THR A 271 -2.80 -22.71 -7.59
CA THR A 271 -2.54 -21.28 -7.84
C THR A 271 -1.57 -20.66 -6.86
N GLU A 272 -1.26 -21.34 -5.75
CA GLU A 272 -0.35 -20.87 -4.71
C GLU A 272 1.12 -21.19 -5.01
N THR A 273 1.43 -21.76 -6.18
CA THR A 273 2.79 -22.10 -6.57
C THR A 273 3.02 -22.00 -8.07
N LEU A 274 4.27 -21.98 -8.51
CA LEU A 274 4.61 -21.91 -9.93
C LEU A 274 5.03 -23.29 -10.45
N ALA A 275 4.55 -23.63 -11.65
CA ALA A 275 4.99 -24.81 -12.40
C ALA A 275 6.49 -24.74 -12.75
N ASN A 276 7.02 -25.83 -13.32
CA ASN A 276 8.39 -25.87 -13.88
C ASN A 276 9.45 -25.45 -12.85
N ASP A 277 9.45 -26.13 -11.69
CA ASP A 277 10.37 -25.90 -10.57
C ASP A 277 10.49 -24.42 -10.16
N GLY A 278 9.35 -23.73 -10.12
CA GLY A 278 9.26 -22.34 -9.70
C GLY A 278 9.41 -21.30 -10.81
N LEU A 279 9.54 -21.72 -12.07
CA LEU A 279 9.66 -20.83 -13.22
C LEU A 279 8.32 -20.37 -13.80
N GLY A 280 7.23 -21.06 -13.49
CA GLY A 280 5.93 -20.89 -14.12
C GLY A 280 5.87 -21.49 -15.53
N ASN A 281 4.75 -21.28 -16.23
CA ASN A 281 4.62 -21.77 -17.61
C ASN A 281 5.58 -21.03 -18.57
N PRO A 282 6.09 -21.69 -19.62
CA PRO A 282 7.11 -21.13 -20.48
C PRO A 282 6.73 -19.79 -21.13
N TYR A 283 7.69 -18.88 -21.23
CA TYR A 283 7.57 -17.59 -21.92
C TYR A 283 8.83 -17.28 -22.76
N SER A 284 8.66 -16.43 -23.77
CA SER A 284 9.72 -15.98 -24.68
C SER A 284 9.89 -14.48 -24.57
N GLY A 285 11.12 -14.03 -24.29
CA GLY A 285 11.50 -12.63 -24.26
C GLY A 285 11.45 -11.96 -25.62
N GLY A 286 11.66 -10.63 -25.63
CA GLY A 286 11.65 -9.82 -26.85
C GLY A 286 10.26 -9.51 -27.41
N THR A 287 9.20 -9.77 -26.65
CA THR A 287 7.81 -9.45 -27.03
C THR A 287 7.44 -7.99 -26.77
N GLY A 288 8.25 -7.27 -26.00
CA GLY A 288 7.92 -5.96 -25.43
C GLY A 288 7.09 -6.05 -24.14
N LEU A 289 6.56 -7.22 -23.77
CA LEU A 289 5.82 -7.41 -22.53
C LEU A 289 6.73 -7.89 -21.39
N LEU A 290 6.39 -7.47 -20.18
CA LEU A 290 7.03 -7.93 -18.95
C LEU A 290 6.21 -9.04 -18.30
N ARG A 291 6.94 -10.02 -17.78
CA ARG A 291 6.37 -11.15 -17.05
C ARG A 291 5.80 -10.71 -15.71
N SER A 292 4.69 -11.31 -15.30
CA SER A 292 4.17 -11.34 -13.94
C SER A 292 4.02 -12.80 -13.51
N ALA A 293 4.63 -13.19 -12.40
CA ALA A 293 4.53 -14.58 -11.92
C ALA A 293 3.16 -14.85 -11.30
N PHE A 294 2.64 -13.89 -10.55
CA PHE A 294 1.31 -13.91 -9.95
C PHE A 294 0.45 -12.76 -10.48
N ARG A 295 -0.85 -12.83 -10.20
CA ARG A 295 -1.85 -11.82 -10.54
C ARG A 295 -2.09 -10.92 -9.33
N PRO A 296 -2.83 -9.80 -9.50
CA PRO A 296 -3.35 -9.03 -8.38
C PRO A 296 -4.24 -9.80 -7.39
N SER A 297 -4.65 -11.03 -7.73
CA SER A 297 -5.39 -11.93 -6.83
C SER A 297 -4.46 -12.82 -5.98
N ASP A 298 -3.15 -12.60 -6.04
CA ASP A 298 -2.09 -13.44 -5.49
C ASP A 298 -2.05 -14.89 -6.05
N ASP A 299 -2.82 -15.17 -7.11
CA ASP A 299 -2.82 -16.45 -7.83
C ASP A 299 -1.79 -16.47 -8.97
N ALA A 300 -1.15 -17.62 -9.19
CA ALA A 300 -0.21 -17.81 -10.29
C ALA A 300 -0.82 -17.51 -11.68
N THR A 301 -0.04 -16.87 -12.54
CA THR A 301 -0.42 -16.66 -13.94
C THR A 301 -0.41 -17.97 -14.72
N ILE A 302 -1.36 -18.13 -15.65
CA ILE A 302 -1.31 -19.25 -16.62
C ILE A 302 -0.30 -18.90 -17.71
N TYR A 303 -0.53 -17.79 -18.41
CA TYR A 303 0.49 -17.18 -19.28
C TYR A 303 1.07 -15.99 -18.55
N GLN A 304 2.39 -15.92 -18.51
CA GLN A 304 3.06 -14.99 -17.60
C GLN A 304 3.08 -13.54 -18.11
N TYR A 305 2.66 -13.29 -19.35
CA TYR A 305 2.40 -11.94 -19.85
C TYR A 305 0.99 -11.48 -19.50
N LEU A 306 0.81 -11.06 -18.25
CA LEU A 306 -0.48 -10.58 -17.74
C LEU A 306 -0.80 -9.21 -18.35
N ILE A 307 -1.70 -9.19 -19.34
CA ILE A 307 -2.01 -7.99 -20.14
C ILE A 307 -2.46 -6.79 -19.28
N PRO A 308 -3.39 -6.93 -18.32
CA PRO A 308 -3.83 -5.78 -17.52
C PRO A 308 -2.70 -5.17 -16.69
N ALA A 309 -1.80 -5.97 -16.13
CA ALA A 309 -0.66 -5.47 -15.35
C ALA A 309 0.37 -4.76 -16.24
N ASN A 310 0.59 -5.24 -17.47
CA ASN A 310 1.42 -4.55 -18.46
C ASN A 310 0.80 -3.21 -18.89
N MET A 311 -0.52 -3.15 -19.08
CA MET A 311 -1.23 -1.89 -19.40
C MET A 311 -1.12 -0.88 -18.26
N MET A 312 -1.32 -1.33 -17.01
CA MET A 312 -1.15 -0.50 -15.82
C MET A 312 0.28 0.03 -15.70
N LEU A 313 1.27 -0.83 -15.91
CA LEU A 313 2.67 -0.45 -15.86
C LEU A 313 3.01 0.61 -16.93
N ALA A 314 2.65 0.36 -18.19
CA ALA A 314 2.93 1.29 -19.29
C ALA A 314 2.33 2.69 -19.02
N HIS A 315 1.09 2.73 -18.53
CA HIS A 315 0.45 3.99 -18.15
C HIS A 315 1.22 4.73 -17.05
N TYR A 316 1.58 4.04 -15.97
CA TYR A 316 2.23 4.70 -14.84
C TYR A 316 3.72 4.98 -15.05
N LEU A 317 4.41 4.23 -15.92
CA LEU A 317 5.73 4.63 -16.41
C LEU A 317 5.66 5.99 -17.12
N GLU A 318 4.70 6.18 -18.03
CA GLU A 318 4.48 7.45 -18.71
C GLU A 318 4.08 8.56 -17.72
N ALA A 319 3.18 8.28 -16.78
CA ALA A 319 2.71 9.27 -15.80
C ALA A 319 3.77 9.68 -14.78
N THR A 320 4.73 8.81 -14.45
CA THR A 320 5.81 9.09 -13.50
C THR A 320 7.03 9.74 -14.17
N ALA A 321 7.25 9.55 -15.47
CA ALA A 321 8.39 10.13 -16.20
C ALA A 321 8.57 11.66 -16.03
N PRO A 322 7.52 12.50 -15.96
CA PRO A 322 7.65 13.94 -15.70
C PRO A 322 8.32 14.28 -14.37
N ILE A 323 8.20 13.43 -13.34
CA ILE A 323 8.86 13.63 -12.04
C ILE A 323 10.37 13.56 -12.23
N MET A 324 10.85 12.52 -12.90
CA MET A 324 12.27 12.33 -13.20
C MET A 324 12.82 13.48 -14.06
N LEU A 325 12.04 13.98 -15.01
CA LEU A 325 12.43 15.15 -15.80
C LEU A 325 12.52 16.42 -14.95
N ALA A 326 11.56 16.64 -14.04
CA ALA A 326 11.50 17.82 -13.18
C ALA A 326 12.65 17.91 -12.16
N LEU A 327 13.23 16.76 -11.78
CA LEU A 327 14.41 16.70 -10.91
C LEU A 327 15.70 17.25 -11.56
N ASN A 328 15.69 17.46 -12.89
CA ASN A 328 16.67 18.24 -13.66
C ASN A 328 18.16 17.89 -13.42
N ASN A 329 18.47 16.60 -13.27
CA ASN A 329 19.84 16.08 -13.33
C ASN A 329 19.99 15.08 -14.49
N SER A 330 21.19 14.96 -15.07
CA SER A 330 21.40 14.20 -16.32
C SER A 330 20.99 12.73 -16.24
N ALA A 331 21.16 12.08 -15.08
CA ALA A 331 20.79 10.68 -14.90
C ALA A 331 19.26 10.51 -14.84
N SER A 332 18.56 11.41 -14.15
CA SER A 332 17.11 11.40 -14.09
C SER A 332 16.47 11.67 -15.46
N THR A 333 17.05 12.54 -16.28
CA THR A 333 16.58 12.78 -17.65
C THR A 333 16.67 11.52 -18.53
N VAL A 334 17.76 10.75 -18.44
CA VAL A 334 17.91 9.50 -19.19
C VAL A 334 16.85 8.49 -18.77
N THR A 335 16.66 8.33 -17.46
CA THR A 335 15.65 7.41 -16.90
C THR A 335 14.23 7.83 -17.30
N SER A 336 13.93 9.13 -17.31
CA SER A 336 12.65 9.67 -17.77
C SER A 336 12.33 9.25 -19.22
N VAL A 337 13.29 9.41 -20.13
CA VAL A 337 13.13 9.00 -21.54
C VAL A 337 12.90 7.50 -21.64
N GLN A 338 13.71 6.73 -20.92
CA GLN A 338 13.63 5.27 -20.83
C GLN A 338 12.26 4.78 -20.35
N MET A 339 11.68 5.41 -19.31
CA MET A 339 10.34 5.08 -18.81
C MET A 339 9.26 5.22 -19.90
N THR A 340 9.40 6.19 -20.80
CA THR A 340 8.42 6.40 -21.89
C THR A 340 8.63 5.50 -23.12
N GLN A 341 9.67 4.68 -23.14
CA GLN A 341 10.04 3.82 -24.27
C GLN A 341 9.88 2.32 -24.00
N LEU A 342 9.70 1.94 -22.74
CA LEU A 342 9.41 0.58 -22.27
C LEU A 342 7.93 0.27 -22.39
#